data_AF-A0A1T4VTH5-F1
#
_entry.id   AF-A0A1T4VTH5-F1
#
_cell.length_a   1.000
_cell.length_b   1.000
_cell.length_c   1.000
_cell.angle_alpha   90.00
_cell.angle_beta   90.00
_cell.angle_gamma   90.00
#
_symmetry.space_group_name_H-M   'P 1'
#
loop_
_entity.id
_entity.type
_entity.pdbx_description
1 polymer ?
#
loop_
_entity_poly.entity_id
_entity_poly.type
_entity_poly.pdbx_seq_one_letter_code
_entity_poly.pdbx_strand_id
1 'polypeptide(L)' 'MKDLIAVAGVLLLLLGVSALVIGAARYFFPSLEQYFPESFKKPLSFQYGSYYFLAGLLCLLWL' A
#
# COMPACT_ATOMS: atom_id res chain seq x y z
N MET A 1 -21.25 12.02 -3.67
CA MET A 1 -20.06 11.75 -4.51
C MET A 1 -18.76 12.07 -3.79
N LYS A 2 -18.62 13.26 -3.17
CA LYS A 2 -17.43 13.63 -2.39
C LYS A 2 -17.12 12.62 -1.27
N ASP A 3 -18.10 12.22 -0.47
CA ASP A 3 -17.86 11.25 0.62
C ASP A 3 -17.31 9.90 0.15
N LEU A 4 -17.74 9.44 -1.03
CA LEU A 4 -17.26 8.20 -1.63
C LEU A 4 -15.77 8.31 -2.03
N ILE A 5 -15.37 9.46 -2.58
CA ILE A 5 -13.98 9.74 -2.97
C ILE A 5 -13.09 9.85 -1.74
N ALA A 6 -13.57 10.48 -0.66
CA ALA A 6 -12.85 10.55 0.60
C ALA A 6 -12.62 9.15 1.19
N VAL A 7 -13.66 8.30 1.24
CA VAL A 7 -13.55 6.91 1.71
C VAL A 7 -12.59 6.10 0.84
N ALA A 8 -12.69 6.21 -0.49
CA ALA A 8 -11.76 5.57 -1.41
C ALA A 8 -10.31 6.02 -1.18
N GLY A 9 -10.10 7.33 -0.96
CA GLY A 9 -8.80 7.91 -0.66
C GLY A 9 -8.17 7.34 0.63
N VAL A 10 -8.96 7.23 1.70
CA VAL A 10 -8.51 6.63 2.96
C VAL A 10 -8.17 5.15 2.79
N LEU A 11 -9.00 4.38 2.06
CA LEU A 11 -8.72 2.97 1.78
C LEU A 11 -7.42 2.79 0.97
N LEU A 12 -7.17 3.65 -0.01
CA LEU A 12 -5.93 3.65 -0.78
C LEU A 12 -4.71 3.96 0.10
N LEU A 13 -4.81 4.92 1.03
CA LEU A 13 -3.74 5.19 1.99
C LEU A 13 -3.46 3.97 2.88
N LEU A 14 -4.49 3.29 3.39
CA LEU A 14 -4.34 2.09 4.20
C LEU A 14 -3.68 0.94 3.43
N LEU A 15 -4.01 0.76 2.15
CA LEU A 15 -3.35 -0.20 1.27
C LEU A 15 -1.87 0.16 1.06
N GLY A 16 -1.58 1.45 0.90
CA GLY A 16 -0.21 1.98 0.82
C GLY A 16 0.62 1.65 2.06
N VAL A 17 0.08 1.94 3.26
CA VAL A 17 0.71 1.60 4.54
C VAL A 17 0.95 0.10 4.64
N SER A 18 -0.04 -0.72 4.29
CA SER A 18 0.06 -2.17 4.37
C SER A 18 1.16 -2.74 3.47
N ALA A 19 1.25 -2.25 2.22
CA ALA A 19 2.30 -2.65 1.30
C ALA A 19 3.70 -2.25 1.79
N LEU A 20 3.82 -1.08 2.42
CA LEU A 20 5.07 -0.58 3.01
C LEU A 20 5.50 -1.41 4.22
N VAL A 21 4.56 -1.77 5.10
CA VAL A 21 4.81 -2.64 6.26
C VAL A 21 5.26 -4.02 5.80
N ILE A 22 4.61 -4.60 4.79
CA ILE A 22 4.99 -5.89 4.21
C ILE A 22 6.38 -5.81 3.57
N GLY A 23 6.67 -4.76 2.80
CA GLY A 23 7.98 -4.54 2.19
C GLY A 23 9.10 -4.40 3.24
N ALA A 24 8.86 -3.62 4.29
CA ALA A 24 9.78 -3.45 5.40
C ALA A 24 9.99 -4.76 6.16
N ALA A 25 8.93 -5.49 6.48
CA ALA A 25 9.02 -6.78 7.15
C ALA A 25 9.84 -7.80 6.35
N ARG A 26 9.68 -7.84 5.02
CA ARG A 26 10.50 -8.68 4.14
C ARG A 26 11.97 -8.28 4.12
N TYR A 27 12.25 -6.97 4.11
CA TYR A 27 13.62 -6.47 4.11
C TYR A 27 14.36 -6.75 5.42
N PHE A 28 13.71 -6.55 6.57
CA PHE A 28 14.33 -6.73 7.89
C PHE A 28 14.25 -8.15 8.42
N PHE A 29 13.26 -8.95 8.01
CA PHE A 29 13.05 -10.32 8.49
C PHE A 29 12.91 -11.32 7.32
N PRO A 30 14.03 -11.68 6.64
CA PRO A 30 14.02 -12.62 5.51
C PRO A 30 13.47 -14.01 5.88
N SER A 31 13.57 -14.41 7.15
CA SER A 31 13.03 -15.68 7.65
C SER A 31 11.50 -15.79 7.52
N LEU A 32 10.80 -14.67 7.39
CA LEU A 32 9.35 -14.63 7.22
C LEU A 32 8.92 -14.77 5.74
N GLU A 33 9.85 -14.84 4.79
CA GLU A 33 9.58 -14.85 3.34
C GLU A 33 8.56 -15.93 2.90
N GLN A 34 8.63 -17.11 3.52
CA GLN A 34 7.72 -18.23 3.24
C GLN A 34 6.25 -17.96 3.60
N TYR A 35 5.99 -17.04 4.53
CA TYR A 35 4.63 -16.71 4.99
C TYR A 35 3.98 -15.59 4.17
N PHE A 36 4.75 -14.88 3.32
CA PHE A 36 4.19 -13.82 2.50
C PHE A 36 3.50 -14.40 1.26
N PRO A 37 2.37 -13.82 0.82
CA PRO A 37 1.73 -14.21 -0.43
C PRO A 37 2.64 -13.96 -1.63
N GLU A 38 2.64 -14.86 -2.62
CA GLU A 38 3.44 -14.75 -3.87
C GLU A 38 3.31 -13.38 -4.56
N SER A 39 2.12 -12.79 -4.55
CA SER A 39 1.86 -11.46 -5.12
C SER A 39 2.68 -10.35 -4.47
N PHE A 40 2.97 -10.45 -3.17
CA PHE A 40 3.80 -9.52 -2.42
C PHE A 40 5.29 -9.86 -2.46
N LYS A 41 5.66 -11.07 -2.91
CA LYS A 41 7.05 -11.49 -3.07
C LYS A 41 7.76 -10.76 -4.22
N LYS A 42 7.00 -10.22 -5.18
CA LYS A 42 7.56 -9.43 -6.28
C LYS A 42 8.24 -8.14 -5.74
N PRO A 43 9.35 -7.69 -6.38
CA PRO A 43 10.07 -6.47 -5.99
C PRO A 43 9.22 -5.19 -6.10
N LEU A 44 8.07 -5.29 -6.77
CA LEU A 44 7.10 -4.21 -6.92
C LEU A 44 6.40 -3.82 -5.61
N SER A 45 6.51 -4.58 -4.51
CA SER A 45 5.80 -4.32 -3.24
C SER A 45 6.02 -2.90 -2.69
N PHE A 46 7.26 -2.39 -2.71
CA PHE A 46 7.56 -1.00 -2.32
C PHE A 46 7.00 0.03 -3.31
N GLN A 47 7.10 -0.24 -4.61
CA GLN A 47 6.56 0.66 -5.63
C GLN A 47 5.03 0.75 -5.55
N TYR A 48 4.35 -0.38 -5.32
CA TYR A 48 2.91 -0.42 -5.12
C TYR A 48 2.46 0.41 -3.91
N GLY A 49 3.18 0.34 -2.80
CA GLY A 49 2.92 1.20 -1.64
C GLY A 49 2.90 2.68 -2.01
N SER A 50 3.91 3.14 -2.75
CA SER A 50 4.00 4.52 -3.24
C SER A 50 2.85 4.92 -4.16
N TYR A 51 2.41 4.03 -5.06
CA TYR A 51 1.27 4.29 -5.96
C TYR A 51 -0.05 4.38 -5.20
N TYR A 52 -0.28 3.50 -4.21
CA TYR A 52 -1.46 3.56 -3.36
C TYR A 52 -1.50 4.83 -2.51
N PHE A 53 -0.36 5.26 -1.97
CA PHE A 53 -0.24 6.53 -1.25
C PHE A 53 -0.54 7.73 -2.14
N LEU A 54 0.07 7.79 -3.34
CA LEU A 54 -0.15 8.87 -4.29
C LEU A 54 -1.62 8.95 -4.71
N ALA A 55 -2.23 7.81 -5.06
CA ALA A 55 -3.64 7.76 -5.45
C ALA A 55 -4.56 8.20 -4.30
N GLY A 56 -4.29 7.76 -3.07
CA GLY A 56 -5.06 8.19 -1.89
C GLY A 56 -4.95 9.69 -1.61
N LEU A 57 -3.74 10.26 -1.72
CA LEU A 57 -3.49 11.70 -1.59
C LEU A 57 -4.22 12.51 -2.67
N LEU A 58 -4.19 12.06 -3.92
CA LEU A 58 -4.89 12.71 -5.02
C LEU A 58 -6.41 12.69 -4.80
N CYS A 59 -6.98 11.59 -4.32
CA CYS A 59 -8.40 11.52 -3.98
C CYS A 59 -8.79 12.51 -2.88
N LEU A 60 -7.95 12.70 -1.86
CA LEU A 60 -8.23 13.64 -0.77
C LEU A 60 -8.00 15.11 -1.16
N LEU A 61 -7.01 15.39 -2.02
CA LEU A 61 -6.72 16.73 -2.52
C LEU A 61 -7.75 17.23 -3.54
N TRP A 62 -8.42 16.31 -4.24
CA TRP A 62 -9.47 16.64 -5.22
C TRP A 62 -10.87 16.77 -4.59
N LEU A 63 -10.98 16.72 -3.26
CA LEU A 63 -12.27 16.80 -2.56
C LEU A 63 -12.84 18.22 -2.42
#